data_AF-A0A938M8F6-F1
#
_entry.id   AF-A0A938M8F6-F1
#
_cell.length_a   1.000
_cell.length_b   1.000
_cell.length_c   1.000
_cell.angle_alpha   90.00
_cell.angle_beta   90.00
_cell.angle_gamma   90.00
#
_symmetry.space_group_name_H-M   'P 1'
#
loop_
_entity.id
_entity.type
_entity.pdbx_description
1 polymer ?
#
loop_
_entity_poly.entity_id
_entity_poly.type
_entity_poly.pdbx_seq_one_letter_code
_entity_poly.pdbx_strand_id
1 'polypeptide(L)'
;MDALDAYRALPPSKHGERFFAQGDPHREARAHTGNDRAYTPIAVRSGFTYTLGPGESFGGVEKVAPEDFAKAVERMAVKRPEAKTWRPADFPRLYRVKIIKADASGHKQVSYLAGEDFVFDGTDGKVRGWSVAVDNAGYVHIVGGQHNTPDPAAYIPGSWERLGLSRDRQSDAFPNQMYFVSARPGDIESFEFVGARTNPRQIPSPGYLNYMNFAQDNNGELYLYGRINVSGWQSWGLYRYDTRARRWAALGGDACDVIASARKKDPNWTSYLIRNIRGAIPSAPGDKSLVWAWQPNFYNYCRSSWGIYFDRTNRMHFRAPVRGLDANARINDSDVYAWSDDGGRTFHRADGTKVELPLTVNPAPEHNADVNNHSSQAYWNLWHSLLRYAGY
;
A
#
# COMPACT_ATOMS: atom_id res chain seq x y z
N MET A 1 18.95 13.04 -17.70
CA MET A 1 18.82 14.11 -16.70
C MET A 1 19.10 13.44 -15.36
N ASP A 2 20.15 13.86 -14.68
CA ASP A 2 20.49 13.37 -13.34
C ASP A 2 19.37 13.80 -12.35
N ALA A 3 19.10 13.00 -11.32
CA ALA A 3 18.12 13.32 -10.27
C ALA A 3 18.37 14.72 -9.64
N LEU A 4 19.63 15.17 -9.55
CA LEU A 4 20.00 16.53 -9.17
C LEU A 4 19.50 17.60 -10.15
N ASP A 5 19.57 17.35 -11.46
CA ASP A 5 19.10 18.31 -12.46
C ASP A 5 17.58 18.46 -12.43
N ALA A 6 16.87 17.33 -12.28
CA ALA A 6 15.43 17.32 -12.08
C ALA A 6 15.02 18.03 -10.79
N TYR A 7 15.85 17.94 -9.75
CA TYR A 7 15.63 18.61 -8.48
C TYR A 7 15.87 20.13 -8.58
N ARG A 8 16.98 20.57 -9.19
CA ARG A 8 17.33 22.00 -9.37
C ARG A 8 16.33 22.77 -10.22
N ALA A 9 15.61 22.09 -11.10
CA ALA A 9 14.57 22.68 -11.93
C ALA A 9 13.27 22.97 -11.16
N LEU A 10 13.15 22.52 -9.89
CA LEU A 10 11.94 22.71 -9.11
C LEU A 10 11.93 24.07 -8.39
N PRO A 11 10.74 24.58 -8.03
CA PRO A 11 10.67 25.69 -7.10
C PRO A 11 11.22 25.27 -5.74
N PRO A 12 11.93 26.15 -5.00
CA PRO A 12 12.41 25.88 -3.64
C PRO A 12 11.35 25.41 -2.63
N SER A 13 10.08 25.69 -2.88
CA SER A 13 8.96 25.17 -2.07
C SER A 13 8.65 23.68 -2.27
N LYS A 14 9.21 23.06 -3.32
CA LYS A 14 9.02 21.64 -3.68
C LYS A 14 10.26 20.78 -3.39
N HIS A 15 11.34 21.44 -3.02
CA HIS A 15 12.65 20.85 -2.79
C HIS A 15 12.66 19.85 -1.63
N GLY A 16 12.23 20.26 -0.43
CA GLY A 16 12.43 19.47 0.80
C GLY A 16 11.99 18.00 0.74
N GLU A 17 10.99 17.66 -0.07
CA GLU A 17 10.47 16.29 -0.16
C GLU A 17 11.09 15.43 -1.27
N ARG A 18 11.77 16.05 -2.26
CA ARG A 18 12.43 15.34 -3.36
C ARG A 18 13.86 14.96 -3.06
N PHE A 19 14.39 15.20 -1.86
CA PHE A 19 15.73 14.71 -1.51
C PHE A 19 15.77 13.18 -1.51
N PHE A 20 14.66 12.55 -1.13
CA PHE A 20 14.47 11.11 -1.24
C PHE A 20 14.06 10.67 -2.64
N ALA A 21 14.30 11.51 -3.65
CA ALA A 21 14.15 11.14 -5.05
C ALA A 21 15.06 9.97 -5.37
N GLN A 22 14.48 8.95 -5.97
CA GLN A 22 15.19 7.78 -6.49
C GLN A 22 15.39 7.88 -8.01
N GLY A 23 15.05 9.03 -8.60
CA GLY A 23 15.03 9.23 -10.05
C GLY A 23 13.83 8.57 -10.74
N ASP A 24 12.82 8.14 -9.98
CA ASP A 24 11.57 7.61 -10.53
C ASP A 24 10.54 8.76 -10.59
N PRO A 25 10.35 9.39 -11.76
CA PRO A 25 9.47 10.54 -11.87
C PRO A 25 8.02 10.19 -11.53
N HIS A 26 7.59 8.94 -11.66
CA HIS A 26 6.22 8.52 -11.35
C HIS A 26 6.01 8.31 -9.85
N ARG A 27 7.03 7.87 -9.12
CA ARG A 27 7.02 7.85 -7.65
C ARG A 27 7.12 9.26 -7.07
N GLU A 28 7.90 10.12 -7.72
CA GLU A 28 8.20 11.48 -7.25
C GLU A 28 7.11 12.51 -7.61
N ALA A 29 6.40 12.31 -8.72
CA ALA A 29 5.35 13.21 -9.18
C ALA A 29 4.00 12.96 -8.50
N ARG A 30 3.85 11.92 -7.68
CA ARG A 30 2.56 11.67 -7.00
C ARG A 30 2.19 12.88 -6.15
N ALA A 31 0.97 13.39 -6.28
CA ALA A 31 0.58 14.63 -5.61
C ALA A 31 0.69 14.51 -4.07
N HIS A 32 1.14 15.57 -3.42
CA HIS A 32 1.38 15.64 -1.97
C HIS A 32 0.10 15.77 -1.15
N THR A 33 -1.04 15.91 -1.83
CA THR A 33 -2.35 16.15 -1.21
C THR A 33 -3.37 15.19 -1.79
N GLY A 34 -4.14 14.55 -0.91
CA GLY A 34 -5.29 13.73 -1.31
C GLY A 34 -4.96 12.26 -1.60
N ASN A 35 -5.79 11.65 -2.43
CA ASN A 35 -5.82 10.21 -2.66
C ASN A 35 -4.90 9.77 -3.83
N ASP A 36 -4.19 10.70 -4.46
CA ASP A 36 -3.39 10.43 -5.66
C ASP A 36 -2.13 9.56 -5.40
N ARG A 37 -1.84 9.28 -4.13
CA ARG A 37 -0.76 8.37 -3.66
C ARG A 37 -1.27 7.04 -3.12
N ALA A 38 -2.57 6.77 -3.20
CA ALA A 38 -3.14 5.56 -2.65
C ALA A 38 -2.66 4.28 -3.38
N TYR A 39 -2.18 4.40 -4.61
CA TYR A 39 -1.68 3.30 -5.42
C TYR A 39 -0.45 3.70 -6.23
N THR A 40 0.31 2.69 -6.66
CA THR A 40 1.54 2.78 -7.47
C THR A 40 1.25 2.29 -8.88
N PRO A 41 0.61 3.09 -9.75
CA PRO A 41 0.12 2.62 -11.06
C PRO A 41 1.24 2.48 -12.11
N ILE A 42 2.47 2.88 -11.79
CA ILE A 42 3.60 2.85 -12.71
C ILE A 42 4.83 2.30 -11.97
N ALA A 43 5.60 1.44 -12.66
CA ALA A 43 6.90 0.95 -12.23
C ALA A 43 7.90 0.99 -13.38
N VAL A 44 9.18 1.23 -13.07
CA VAL A 44 10.27 1.25 -14.05
C VAL A 44 11.33 0.24 -13.64
N ARG A 45 11.74 -0.64 -14.57
CA ARG A 45 12.81 -1.62 -14.33
C ARG A 45 13.48 -2.02 -15.63
N SER A 46 14.81 -2.09 -15.62
CA SER A 46 15.61 -2.60 -16.74
C SER A 46 15.29 -1.93 -18.09
N GLY A 47 15.06 -0.62 -18.10
CA GLY A 47 14.75 0.15 -19.32
C GLY A 47 13.30 0.02 -19.82
N PHE A 48 12.43 -0.68 -19.08
CA PHE A 48 11.00 -0.77 -19.36
C PHE A 48 10.17 0.00 -18.34
N THR A 49 9.09 0.60 -18.81
CA THR A 49 8.03 1.20 -17.98
C THR A 49 6.80 0.33 -18.05
N TYR A 50 6.27 -0.03 -16.88
CA TYR A 50 5.06 -0.82 -16.70
C TYR A 50 3.98 0.10 -16.13
N THR A 51 2.89 0.29 -16.87
CA THR A 51 1.82 1.24 -16.54
C THR A 51 0.48 0.51 -16.48
N LEU A 52 -0.30 0.79 -15.44
CA LEU A 52 -1.68 0.35 -15.32
C LEU A 52 -2.63 1.46 -15.80
N GLY A 53 -3.50 1.17 -16.77
CA GLY A 53 -4.42 2.15 -17.34
C GLY A 53 -3.70 3.41 -17.86
N PRO A 54 -4.21 4.63 -17.60
CA PRO A 54 -3.50 5.90 -17.79
C PRO A 54 -2.27 6.14 -16.90
N GLY A 55 -1.99 5.29 -15.90
CA GLY A 55 -0.89 5.52 -14.96
C GLY A 55 -1.25 6.45 -13.80
N GLU A 56 -2.54 6.53 -13.45
CA GLU A 56 -3.07 7.38 -12.38
C GLU A 56 -3.58 6.54 -11.20
N SER A 57 -3.45 7.05 -9.98
CA SER A 57 -4.04 6.43 -8.78
C SER A 57 -5.57 6.37 -8.94
N PHE A 58 -6.18 5.22 -8.62
CA PHE A 58 -7.59 4.89 -8.93
C PHE A 58 -7.97 4.89 -10.42
N GLY A 59 -7.03 5.20 -11.31
CA GLY A 59 -7.16 5.14 -12.76
C GLY A 59 -6.47 3.93 -13.36
N GLY A 60 -6.02 2.94 -12.57
CA GLY A 60 -5.29 1.76 -13.05
C GLY A 60 -6.11 0.77 -13.91
N VAL A 61 -7.23 1.22 -14.47
CA VAL A 61 -8.26 0.39 -15.09
C VAL A 61 -8.79 1.05 -16.37
N GLU A 62 -9.30 0.23 -17.29
CA GLU A 62 -9.99 0.66 -18.50
C GLU A 62 -11.47 0.32 -18.39
N LYS A 63 -12.34 1.25 -18.82
CA LYS A 63 -13.78 1.00 -18.89
C LYS A 63 -14.06 -0.04 -19.98
N VAL A 64 -14.88 -1.04 -19.68
CA VAL A 64 -15.30 -2.05 -20.66
C VAL A 64 -16.39 -1.46 -21.55
N ALA A 65 -16.14 -1.45 -22.87
CA ALA A 65 -17.12 -1.03 -23.86
C ALA A 65 -18.23 -2.08 -24.04
N PRO A 66 -19.47 -1.69 -24.43
CA PRO A 66 -20.57 -2.64 -24.61
C PRO A 66 -20.24 -3.84 -25.52
N GLU A 67 -19.50 -3.59 -26.61
CA GLU A 67 -19.04 -4.60 -27.56
C GLU A 67 -18.04 -5.60 -26.95
N ASP A 68 -17.15 -5.12 -26.09
CA ASP A 68 -16.19 -5.98 -25.39
C ASP A 68 -16.86 -6.79 -24.28
N PHE A 69 -17.88 -6.21 -23.63
CA PHE A 69 -18.72 -6.94 -22.70
C PHE A 69 -19.49 -8.07 -23.40
N ALA A 70 -20.07 -7.81 -24.58
CA ALA A 70 -20.77 -8.84 -25.36
C ALA A 70 -19.84 -10.02 -25.72
N LYS A 71 -18.61 -9.74 -26.15
CA LYS A 71 -17.59 -10.78 -26.41
C LYS A 71 -17.25 -11.57 -25.14
N ALA A 72 -17.07 -10.89 -24.00
CA ALA A 72 -16.80 -11.57 -22.73
C ALA A 72 -17.96 -12.49 -22.33
N VAL A 73 -19.20 -12.02 -22.48
CA VAL A 73 -20.42 -12.82 -22.25
C VAL A 73 -20.47 -14.03 -23.17
N GLU A 74 -20.20 -13.88 -24.47
CA GLU A 74 -20.17 -15.01 -25.41
C GLU A 74 -19.14 -16.07 -25.01
N ARG A 75 -17.94 -15.66 -24.62
CA ARG A 75 -16.89 -16.57 -24.14
C ARG A 75 -17.28 -17.28 -22.85
N MET A 76 -17.87 -16.55 -21.89
CA MET A 76 -18.34 -17.13 -20.64
C MET A 76 -19.52 -18.09 -20.85
N ALA A 77 -20.39 -17.80 -21.82
CA ALA A 77 -21.58 -18.60 -22.13
C ALA A 77 -21.27 -20.05 -22.52
N VAL A 78 -20.05 -20.34 -22.97
CA VAL A 78 -19.57 -21.70 -23.27
C VAL A 78 -19.63 -22.59 -22.03
N LYS A 79 -19.28 -22.05 -20.85
CA LYS A 79 -19.31 -22.78 -19.57
C LYS A 79 -20.46 -22.37 -18.66
N ARG A 80 -21.09 -21.22 -18.93
CA ARG A 80 -22.16 -20.61 -18.13
C ARG A 80 -23.30 -20.14 -19.04
N PRO A 81 -24.16 -21.04 -19.54
CA PRO A 81 -25.21 -20.68 -20.51
C PRO A 81 -26.10 -19.51 -20.07
N GLU A 82 -26.28 -19.31 -18.76
CA GLU A 82 -27.03 -18.19 -18.18
C GLU A 82 -26.43 -16.81 -18.49
N ALA A 83 -25.13 -16.74 -18.82
CA ALA A 83 -24.44 -15.51 -19.17
C ALA A 83 -25.08 -14.80 -20.37
N LYS A 84 -25.72 -15.55 -21.28
CA LYS A 84 -26.44 -14.99 -22.43
C LYS A 84 -27.60 -14.06 -22.04
N THR A 85 -28.05 -14.11 -20.79
CA THR A 85 -29.12 -13.23 -20.28
C THR A 85 -28.60 -11.92 -19.68
N TRP A 86 -27.29 -11.81 -19.43
CA TRP A 86 -26.66 -10.63 -18.84
C TRP A 86 -26.66 -9.45 -19.81
N ARG A 87 -27.06 -8.28 -19.33
CA ARG A 87 -27.14 -7.06 -20.13
C ARG A 87 -26.13 -6.03 -19.62
N PRO A 88 -25.55 -5.19 -20.49
CA PRO A 88 -24.71 -4.08 -20.05
C PRO A 88 -25.40 -3.15 -19.04
N ALA A 89 -26.73 -3.00 -19.15
CA ALA A 89 -27.53 -2.21 -18.23
C ALA A 89 -27.51 -2.75 -16.78
N ASP A 90 -27.28 -4.05 -16.61
CA ASP A 90 -27.15 -4.68 -15.29
C ASP A 90 -25.80 -4.32 -14.63
N PHE A 91 -24.87 -3.74 -15.39
CA PHE A 91 -23.51 -3.43 -14.98
C PHE A 91 -23.04 -2.06 -15.53
N PRO A 92 -23.55 -0.95 -14.99
CA PRO A 92 -23.33 0.38 -15.58
C PRO A 92 -21.88 0.89 -15.52
N ARG A 93 -21.01 0.23 -14.74
CA ARG A 93 -19.65 0.68 -14.43
C ARG A 93 -18.63 -0.45 -14.49
N LEU A 94 -18.57 -1.16 -15.61
CA LEU A 94 -17.60 -2.23 -15.81
C LEU A 94 -16.21 -1.73 -16.17
N TYR A 95 -15.21 -2.36 -15.55
CA TYR A 95 -13.79 -2.10 -15.78
C TYR A 95 -13.00 -3.41 -15.88
N ARG A 96 -11.79 -3.30 -16.46
CA ARG A 96 -10.75 -4.33 -16.47
C ARG A 96 -9.39 -3.67 -16.26
N VAL A 97 -8.38 -4.43 -15.81
CA VAL A 97 -7.03 -3.89 -15.58
C VAL A 97 -6.21 -3.97 -16.86
N LYS A 98 -5.96 -2.81 -17.47
CA LYS A 98 -5.08 -2.69 -18.65
C LYS A 98 -3.65 -2.54 -18.21
N ILE A 99 -2.75 -3.35 -18.77
CA ILE A 99 -1.32 -3.31 -18.49
C ILE A 99 -0.60 -2.88 -19.77
N ILE A 100 0.26 -1.88 -19.67
CA ILE A 100 1.08 -1.37 -20.77
C ILE A 100 2.54 -1.55 -20.38
N LYS A 101 3.33 -2.19 -21.24
CA LYS A 101 4.78 -2.24 -21.12
C LYS A 101 5.38 -1.44 -22.26
N ALA A 102 6.18 -0.43 -21.94
CA ALA A 102 6.87 0.40 -22.91
C ALA A 102 8.38 0.30 -22.75
N ASP A 103 9.13 0.28 -23.85
CA ASP A 103 10.59 0.40 -23.82
C ASP A 103 11.04 1.87 -23.98
N ALA A 104 12.36 2.10 -23.92
CA ALA A 104 12.94 3.43 -24.09
C ALA A 104 12.73 4.05 -25.49
N SER A 105 12.40 3.25 -26.51
CA SER A 105 12.06 3.74 -27.86
C SER A 105 10.61 4.19 -27.99
N GLY A 106 9.79 3.89 -26.98
CA GLY A 106 8.36 4.15 -26.97
C GLY A 106 7.52 3.05 -27.62
N HIS A 107 8.11 1.91 -27.99
CA HIS A 107 7.35 0.74 -28.43
C HIS A 107 6.53 0.21 -27.25
N LYS A 108 5.25 -0.09 -27.49
CA LYS A 108 4.28 -0.49 -26.46
C LYS A 108 3.72 -1.88 -26.73
N GLN A 109 3.76 -2.73 -25.71
CA GLN A 109 2.97 -3.95 -25.58
C GLN A 109 1.79 -3.67 -24.66
N VAL A 110 0.61 -4.17 -24.99
CA VAL A 110 -0.62 -3.99 -24.21
C VAL A 110 -1.24 -5.35 -23.91
N SER A 111 -1.70 -5.53 -22.67
CA SER A 111 -2.37 -6.74 -22.21
C SER A 111 -3.42 -6.41 -21.15
N TYR A 112 -4.20 -7.41 -20.73
CA TYR A 112 -5.20 -7.32 -19.67
C TYR A 112 -4.90 -8.33 -18.57
N LEU A 113 -4.88 -7.88 -17.32
CA LEU A 113 -4.64 -8.75 -16.16
C LEU A 113 -5.67 -9.88 -16.14
N ALA A 114 -5.20 -11.13 -16.08
CA ALA A 114 -6.06 -12.32 -16.12
C ALA A 114 -6.96 -12.43 -17.38
N GLY A 115 -6.59 -11.73 -18.46
CA GLY A 115 -7.28 -11.75 -19.74
C GLY A 115 -8.49 -10.80 -19.81
N GLU A 116 -9.07 -10.69 -21.01
CA GLU A 116 -10.17 -9.76 -21.28
C GLU A 116 -11.46 -10.05 -20.50
N ASP A 117 -11.62 -11.27 -20.01
CA ASP A 117 -12.80 -11.74 -19.28
C ASP A 117 -12.74 -11.38 -17.79
N PHE A 118 -11.61 -10.87 -17.30
CA PHE A 118 -11.47 -10.41 -15.92
C PHE A 118 -12.08 -9.01 -15.76
N VAL A 119 -13.40 -9.00 -15.59
CA VAL A 119 -14.24 -7.80 -15.54
C VAL A 119 -14.87 -7.64 -14.16
N PHE A 120 -14.95 -6.40 -13.69
CA PHE A 120 -15.51 -6.04 -12.38
C PHE A 120 -16.27 -4.70 -12.42
N ASP A 121 -17.19 -4.54 -11.48
CA ASP A 121 -17.91 -3.30 -11.22
C ASP A 121 -17.03 -2.34 -10.39
N GLY A 122 -16.72 -1.19 -10.98
CA GLY A 122 -15.96 -0.11 -10.35
C GLY A 122 -16.84 0.99 -9.76
N THR A 123 -18.08 0.68 -9.38
CA THR A 123 -18.97 1.61 -8.65
C THR A 123 -18.32 2.07 -7.35
N ASP A 124 -17.70 1.15 -6.60
CA ASP A 124 -16.76 1.52 -5.54
C ASP A 124 -15.44 1.97 -6.16
N GLY A 125 -15.17 3.27 -6.03
CA GLY A 125 -13.96 3.88 -6.58
C GLY A 125 -12.67 3.19 -6.17
N LYS A 126 -12.62 2.55 -4.99
CA LYS A 126 -11.40 1.91 -4.46
C LYS A 126 -11.06 0.59 -5.13
N VAL A 127 -12.04 -0.11 -5.69
CA VAL A 127 -11.81 -1.32 -6.49
C VAL A 127 -11.04 -0.99 -7.78
N ARG A 128 -11.07 0.27 -8.23
CA ARG A 128 -10.28 0.74 -9.38
C ARG A 128 -8.82 1.06 -9.04
N GLY A 129 -8.45 1.01 -7.77
CA GLY A 129 -7.08 1.20 -7.32
C GLY A 129 -6.24 -0.05 -7.52
N TRP A 130 -5.17 0.07 -8.31
CA TRP A 130 -4.22 -1.00 -8.59
C TRP A 130 -2.79 -0.48 -8.57
N SER A 131 -1.89 -1.32 -8.08
CA SER A 131 -0.46 -1.05 -7.97
C SER A 131 0.34 -2.09 -8.72
N VAL A 132 1.44 -1.66 -9.35
CA VAL A 132 2.40 -2.49 -10.07
C VAL A 132 3.81 -2.26 -9.54
N ALA A 133 4.61 -3.32 -9.48
CA ALA A 133 6.05 -3.24 -9.26
C ALA A 133 6.77 -4.37 -9.99
N VAL A 134 8.09 -4.28 -10.13
CA VAL A 134 8.90 -5.34 -10.74
C VAL A 134 10.04 -5.70 -9.80
N ASP A 135 10.07 -6.95 -9.33
CA ASP A 135 11.08 -7.38 -8.36
C ASP A 135 12.49 -7.50 -8.95
N ASN A 136 13.45 -7.88 -8.10
CA ASN A 136 14.85 -8.05 -8.51
C ASN A 136 15.09 -9.15 -9.53
N ALA A 137 14.21 -10.15 -9.61
CA ALA A 137 14.25 -11.20 -10.61
C ALA A 137 13.47 -10.83 -11.88
N GLY A 138 12.91 -9.63 -11.95
CA GLY A 138 12.17 -9.12 -13.09
C GLY A 138 10.69 -9.52 -13.12
N TYR A 139 10.16 -10.19 -12.11
CA TYR A 139 8.75 -10.56 -12.06
C TYR A 139 7.87 -9.34 -11.81
N VAL A 140 6.75 -9.24 -12.53
CA VAL A 140 5.79 -8.14 -12.40
C VAL A 140 4.76 -8.51 -11.33
N HIS A 141 4.64 -7.68 -10.30
CA HIS A 141 3.71 -7.81 -9.19
C HIS A 141 2.56 -6.84 -9.36
N ILE A 142 1.31 -7.31 -9.28
CA ILE A 142 0.12 -6.46 -9.37
C ILE A 142 -0.83 -6.76 -8.20
N VAL A 143 -1.23 -5.73 -7.47
CA VAL A 143 -2.17 -5.83 -6.33
C VAL A 143 -3.17 -4.68 -6.36
N GLY A 144 -4.47 -4.96 -6.19
CA GLY A 144 -5.50 -3.94 -6.31
C GLY A 144 -6.91 -4.49 -6.14
N GLY A 145 -7.91 -3.92 -6.83
CA GLY A 145 -9.18 -4.63 -7.07
C GLY A 145 -10.06 -4.87 -5.84
N GLN A 146 -9.82 -4.17 -4.73
CA GLN A 146 -10.53 -4.41 -3.48
C GLN A 146 -10.70 -3.14 -2.66
N HIS A 147 -11.76 -3.10 -1.86
CA HIS A 147 -11.93 -2.13 -0.78
C HIS A 147 -11.82 -2.88 0.54
N ASN A 148 -10.59 -2.94 1.07
CA ASN A 148 -10.20 -3.66 2.27
C ASN A 148 -10.08 -5.17 2.09
N THR A 149 -11.15 -5.83 1.67
CA THR A 149 -11.17 -7.28 1.41
C THR A 149 -11.63 -7.52 -0.02
N PRO A 150 -11.15 -8.56 -0.72
CA PRO A 150 -11.77 -9.00 -1.95
C PRO A 150 -13.28 -9.24 -1.77
N ASP A 151 -14.09 -8.74 -2.70
CA ASP A 151 -15.54 -8.91 -2.67
C ASP A 151 -16.01 -9.56 -3.98
N PRO A 152 -16.43 -10.84 -3.97
CA PRO A 152 -16.91 -11.51 -5.18
C PRO A 152 -18.15 -10.85 -5.79
N ALA A 153 -18.91 -10.03 -5.03
CA ALA A 153 -20.04 -9.28 -5.57
C ALA A 153 -19.61 -8.13 -6.49
N ALA A 154 -18.37 -7.65 -6.38
CA ALA A 154 -17.81 -6.64 -7.26
C ALA A 154 -17.40 -7.21 -8.63
N TYR A 155 -17.47 -8.52 -8.86
CA TYR A 155 -17.02 -9.16 -10.10
C TYR A 155 -18.21 -9.77 -10.84
N ILE A 156 -18.24 -9.62 -12.16
CA ILE A 156 -19.28 -10.27 -12.96
C ILE A 156 -19.19 -11.80 -12.75
N PRO A 157 -20.30 -12.53 -12.76
CA PRO A 157 -20.24 -13.97 -12.56
C PRO A 157 -19.33 -14.61 -13.62
N GLY A 158 -18.52 -15.59 -13.24
CA GLY A 158 -17.58 -16.29 -14.13
C GLY A 158 -16.19 -15.68 -14.16
N SER A 159 -16.06 -14.35 -14.03
CA SER A 159 -14.76 -13.65 -13.94
C SER A 159 -13.97 -14.14 -12.73
N TRP A 160 -14.63 -14.20 -11.57
CA TRP A 160 -14.06 -14.65 -10.29
C TRP A 160 -13.76 -16.16 -10.30
N GLU A 161 -14.72 -16.98 -10.71
CA GLU A 161 -14.64 -18.44 -10.65
C GLU A 161 -13.64 -19.02 -11.66
N ARG A 162 -13.41 -18.33 -12.79
CA ARG A 162 -12.38 -18.73 -13.76
C ARG A 162 -10.98 -18.71 -13.17
N LEU A 163 -10.73 -17.86 -12.18
CA LEU A 163 -9.49 -17.82 -11.43
C LEU A 163 -9.38 -18.95 -10.37
N GLY A 164 -10.40 -19.82 -10.29
CA GLY A 164 -10.49 -20.86 -9.26
C GLY A 164 -10.88 -20.34 -7.88
N LEU A 165 -11.40 -19.11 -7.81
CA LEU A 165 -11.70 -18.45 -6.53
C LEU A 165 -13.07 -18.84 -6.02
N SER A 166 -13.15 -19.14 -4.72
CA SER A 166 -14.42 -19.42 -4.06
C SER A 166 -15.14 -18.12 -3.70
N ARG A 167 -16.48 -18.14 -3.74
CA ARG A 167 -17.33 -17.07 -3.18
C ARG A 167 -17.60 -17.27 -1.68
N ASP A 168 -17.36 -18.46 -1.16
CA ASP A 168 -17.49 -18.76 0.26
C ASP A 168 -16.28 -18.22 1.02
N ARG A 169 -16.52 -17.26 1.92
CA ARG A 169 -15.50 -16.63 2.77
C ARG A 169 -14.83 -17.60 3.73
N GLN A 170 -15.35 -18.80 3.94
CA GLN A 170 -14.71 -19.83 4.77
C GLN A 170 -13.83 -20.78 3.95
N SER A 171 -13.89 -20.73 2.62
CA SER A 171 -13.09 -21.57 1.75
C SER A 171 -11.61 -21.15 1.72
N ASP A 172 -10.72 -22.13 1.64
CA ASP A 172 -9.29 -21.95 1.37
C ASP A 172 -9.01 -21.27 0.02
N ALA A 173 -9.92 -21.45 -0.94
CA ALA A 173 -9.86 -20.80 -2.25
C ALA A 173 -10.44 -19.37 -2.22
N PHE A 174 -10.93 -18.88 -1.07
CA PHE A 174 -11.28 -17.48 -0.93
C PHE A 174 -9.99 -16.64 -0.89
N PRO A 175 -9.89 -15.57 -1.68
CA PRO A 175 -8.70 -14.75 -1.70
C PRO A 175 -8.57 -13.90 -0.44
N ASN A 176 -7.36 -13.83 0.09
CA ASN A 176 -6.97 -12.89 1.13
C ASN A 176 -6.79 -11.49 0.53
N GLN A 177 -6.18 -11.41 -0.65
CA GLN A 177 -6.00 -10.19 -1.44
C GLN A 177 -6.15 -10.49 -2.94
N MET A 178 -6.48 -9.49 -3.75
CA MET A 178 -6.36 -9.62 -5.22
C MET A 178 -4.92 -9.34 -5.64
N TYR A 179 -4.08 -10.37 -5.59
CA TYR A 179 -2.64 -10.28 -5.83
C TYR A 179 -2.17 -11.27 -6.90
N PHE A 180 -1.44 -10.75 -7.88
CA PHE A 180 -0.99 -11.46 -9.08
C PHE A 180 0.51 -11.25 -9.27
N VAL A 181 1.19 -12.27 -9.81
CA VAL A 181 2.59 -12.19 -10.21
C VAL A 181 2.74 -12.76 -11.62
N SER A 182 3.54 -12.11 -12.48
CA SER A 182 3.77 -12.59 -13.84
C SER A 182 4.33 -14.02 -13.82
N ALA A 183 3.97 -14.83 -14.81
CA ALA A 183 4.47 -16.20 -14.90
C ALA A 183 5.99 -16.24 -15.21
N ARG A 184 6.49 -15.20 -15.88
CA ARG A 184 7.89 -15.04 -16.29
C ARG A 184 8.38 -13.60 -16.03
N PRO A 185 9.70 -13.39 -15.87
CA PRO A 185 10.25 -12.05 -15.77
C PRO A 185 9.85 -11.16 -16.95
N GLY A 186 9.35 -9.97 -16.64
CA GLY A 186 8.99 -8.91 -17.58
C GLY A 186 7.76 -9.20 -18.45
N ASP A 187 7.07 -10.32 -18.24
CA ASP A 187 5.88 -10.73 -18.97
C ASP A 187 4.63 -10.01 -18.44
N ILE A 188 3.79 -9.50 -19.34
CA ILE A 188 2.51 -8.87 -19.02
C ILE A 188 1.31 -9.63 -19.61
N GLU A 189 1.53 -10.76 -20.28
CA GLU A 189 0.48 -11.56 -20.94
C GLU A 189 0.01 -12.73 -20.07
N SER A 190 0.84 -13.16 -19.12
CA SER A 190 0.53 -14.29 -18.25
C SER A 190 0.82 -14.00 -16.78
N PHE A 191 -0.17 -14.23 -15.93
CA PHE A 191 -0.10 -14.03 -14.48
C PHE A 191 -0.61 -15.24 -13.72
N GLU A 192 0.05 -15.53 -12.62
CA GLU A 192 -0.42 -16.45 -11.58
C GLU A 192 -1.16 -15.64 -10.51
N PHE A 193 -2.35 -16.10 -10.13
CA PHE A 193 -3.04 -15.58 -8.96
C PHE A 193 -2.43 -16.19 -7.69
N VAL A 194 -1.88 -15.34 -6.83
CA VAL A 194 -1.17 -15.77 -5.61
C VAL A 194 -1.80 -15.23 -4.32
N GLY A 195 -2.97 -14.61 -4.44
CA GLY A 195 -3.69 -14.01 -3.32
C GLY A 195 -4.60 -14.96 -2.53
N ALA A 196 -4.64 -16.25 -2.87
CA ALA A 196 -5.44 -17.25 -2.15
C ALA A 196 -4.89 -17.49 -0.73
N ARG A 197 -5.77 -17.74 0.25
CA ARG A 197 -5.39 -17.90 1.66
C ARG A 197 -4.38 -19.02 1.92
N THR A 198 -4.39 -20.07 1.10
CA THR A 198 -3.46 -21.19 1.22
C THR A 198 -2.20 -21.02 0.38
N ASN A 199 -2.12 -19.98 -0.46
CA ASN A 199 -0.93 -19.76 -1.26
C ASN A 199 0.20 -19.21 -0.37
N PRO A 200 1.35 -19.89 -0.26
CA PRO A 200 2.46 -19.44 0.60
C PRO A 200 3.10 -18.13 0.13
N ARG A 201 2.80 -17.67 -1.09
CA ARG A 201 3.29 -16.41 -1.67
C ARG A 201 2.34 -15.24 -1.39
N GLN A 202 1.19 -15.47 -0.77
CA GLN A 202 0.27 -14.39 -0.43
C GLN A 202 0.93 -13.36 0.49
N ILE A 203 0.33 -12.17 0.56
CA ILE A 203 0.74 -11.15 1.51
C ILE A 203 0.20 -11.58 2.89
N PRO A 204 1.03 -11.67 3.95
CA PRO A 204 0.60 -12.04 5.30
C PRO A 204 -0.11 -10.87 6.00
N SER A 205 -1.13 -10.33 5.34
CA SER A 205 -2.05 -9.31 5.86
C SER A 205 -3.28 -10.00 6.45
N PRO A 206 -3.96 -9.41 7.45
CA PRO A 206 -5.14 -9.99 8.10
C PRO A 206 -6.42 -10.01 7.24
N GLY A 207 -6.32 -10.32 5.95
CA GLY A 207 -7.41 -10.24 4.98
C GLY A 207 -7.91 -8.82 4.70
N TYR A 208 -7.44 -7.83 5.44
CA TYR A 208 -7.78 -6.43 5.28
C TYR A 208 -6.56 -5.66 4.80
N LEU A 209 -6.57 -5.25 3.53
CA LEU A 209 -5.55 -4.38 2.95
C LEU A 209 -6.18 -3.36 1.98
N ASN A 210 -5.82 -2.10 2.11
CA ASN A 210 -6.29 -1.01 1.25
C ASN A 210 -5.16 -0.01 0.99
N TYR A 211 -5.26 0.76 -0.10
CA TYR A 211 -4.24 1.74 -0.48
C TYR A 211 -2.84 1.11 -0.61
N MET A 212 -2.81 -0.05 -1.27
CA MET A 212 -1.63 -0.90 -1.43
C MET A 212 -0.60 -0.18 -2.28
N ASN A 213 0.55 0.16 -1.72
CA ASN A 213 1.63 0.84 -2.43
C ASN A 213 2.90 0.00 -2.41
N PHE A 214 3.56 -0.06 -3.56
CA PHE A 214 4.89 -0.64 -3.64
C PHE A 214 5.94 0.46 -3.42
N ALA A 215 6.97 0.10 -2.66
CA ALA A 215 8.23 0.83 -2.60
C ALA A 215 9.35 -0.14 -2.97
N GLN A 216 10.44 0.41 -3.51
CA GLN A 216 11.63 -0.36 -3.83
C GLN A 216 12.86 0.39 -3.36
N ASP A 217 13.78 -0.34 -2.76
CA ASP A 217 15.08 0.19 -2.39
C ASP A 217 16.00 0.27 -3.63
N ASN A 218 17.19 0.85 -3.46
CA ASN A 218 18.16 1.04 -4.54
C ASN A 218 18.82 -0.28 -4.98
N ASN A 219 18.71 -1.34 -4.17
CA ASN A 219 19.09 -2.69 -4.54
C ASN A 219 17.94 -3.43 -5.25
N GLY A 220 16.78 -2.78 -5.44
CA GLY A 220 15.55 -3.30 -6.03
C GLY A 220 14.78 -4.29 -5.17
N GLU A 221 15.10 -4.39 -3.87
CA GLU A 221 14.26 -5.11 -2.92
C GLU A 221 12.86 -4.49 -2.87
N LEU A 222 11.85 -5.34 -2.88
CA LEU A 222 10.46 -4.92 -3.01
C LEU A 222 9.78 -4.87 -1.63
N TYR A 223 9.09 -3.78 -1.38
CA TYR A 223 8.29 -3.54 -0.19
C TYR A 223 6.86 -3.24 -0.60
N LEU A 224 5.91 -3.69 0.21
CA LEU A 224 4.50 -3.36 0.10
C LEU A 224 4.07 -2.73 1.42
N TYR A 225 3.37 -1.61 1.34
CA TYR A 225 2.78 -0.98 2.50
C TYR A 225 1.36 -0.51 2.17
N GLY A 226 0.51 -0.48 3.17
CA GLY A 226 -0.90 -0.18 2.97
C GLY A 226 -1.63 -0.13 4.28
N ARG A 227 -2.88 0.31 4.22
CA ARG A 227 -3.76 0.31 5.37
C ARG A 227 -4.26 -1.10 5.66
N ILE A 228 -4.10 -1.54 6.90
CA ILE A 228 -4.59 -2.81 7.41
C ILE A 228 -5.59 -2.59 8.55
N ASN A 229 -6.24 -3.67 8.99
CA ASN A 229 -7.04 -3.67 10.19
C ASN A 229 -6.38 -4.59 11.22
N VAL A 230 -6.03 -4.07 12.39
CA VAL A 230 -5.48 -4.82 13.52
C VAL A 230 -6.48 -4.71 14.66
N SER A 231 -7.13 -5.82 15.00
CA SER A 231 -8.11 -5.92 16.10
C SER A 231 -9.25 -4.88 16.02
N GLY A 232 -9.77 -4.63 14.81
CA GLY A 232 -10.82 -3.63 14.57
C GLY A 232 -10.30 -2.23 14.26
N TRP A 233 -9.00 -1.96 14.44
CA TRP A 233 -8.40 -0.65 14.27
C TRP A 233 -7.64 -0.50 12.96
N GLN A 234 -7.90 0.60 12.24
CA GLN A 234 -7.16 0.94 11.04
C GLN A 234 -5.72 1.28 11.40
N SER A 235 -4.77 0.62 10.74
CA SER A 235 -3.33 0.69 10.99
C SER A 235 -2.57 0.71 9.66
N TRP A 236 -1.25 0.89 9.67
CA TRP A 236 -0.42 0.65 8.47
C TRP A 236 0.36 -0.65 8.61
N GLY A 237 0.30 -1.50 7.59
CA GLY A 237 1.15 -2.67 7.45
C GLY A 237 2.36 -2.37 6.57
N LEU A 238 3.46 -3.08 6.82
CA LEU A 238 4.66 -3.09 5.99
C LEU A 238 5.08 -4.54 5.75
N TYR A 239 5.39 -4.86 4.50
CA TYR A 239 5.79 -6.18 4.07
C TYR A 239 7.03 -6.07 3.19
N ARG A 240 8.01 -6.94 3.40
CA ARG A 240 9.19 -7.07 2.55
C ARG A 240 9.10 -8.36 1.74
N TYR A 241 9.38 -8.29 0.45
CA TYR A 241 9.40 -9.44 -0.43
C TYR A 241 10.80 -10.05 -0.47
N ASP A 242 10.89 -11.33 -0.14
CA ASP A 242 12.07 -12.14 -0.43
C ASP A 242 11.93 -12.69 -1.86
N THR A 243 12.66 -12.10 -2.80
CA THR A 243 12.66 -12.52 -4.21
C THR A 243 13.11 -13.97 -4.40
N ARG A 244 14.05 -14.46 -3.58
CA ARG A 244 14.58 -15.82 -3.69
C ARG A 244 13.57 -16.85 -3.18
N ALA A 245 12.99 -16.60 -2.00
CA ALA A 245 11.96 -17.47 -1.43
C ALA A 245 10.59 -17.28 -2.12
N ARG A 246 10.43 -16.18 -2.86
CA ARG A 246 9.17 -15.72 -3.48
C ARG A 246 8.05 -15.48 -2.47
N ARG A 247 8.40 -14.99 -1.27
CA ARG A 247 7.47 -14.84 -0.14
C ARG A 247 7.52 -13.44 0.45
N TRP A 248 6.41 -13.03 1.03
CA TRP A 248 6.34 -11.81 1.82
C TRP A 248 6.59 -12.11 3.30
N ALA A 249 7.30 -11.21 3.98
CA ALA A 249 7.44 -11.19 5.42
C ALA A 249 6.83 -9.90 5.97
N ALA A 250 5.97 -10.00 6.99
CA ALA A 250 5.45 -8.83 7.69
C ALA A 250 6.55 -8.20 8.57
N LEU A 251 6.74 -6.91 8.39
CA LEU A 251 7.54 -6.03 9.25
C LEU A 251 6.60 -5.23 10.14
N GLY A 252 7.00 -4.97 11.37
CA GLY A 252 6.13 -4.34 12.36
C GLY A 252 6.22 -4.98 13.74
N GLY A 253 5.46 -4.42 14.66
CA GLY A 253 5.27 -4.97 16.00
C GLY A 253 3.81 -5.09 16.37
N ASP A 254 3.56 -5.46 17.62
CA ASP A 254 2.24 -5.75 18.15
C ASP A 254 1.61 -4.51 18.81
N ALA A 255 0.31 -4.31 18.60
CA ALA A 255 -0.43 -3.25 19.26
C ALA A 255 -0.48 -3.41 20.80
N CYS A 256 -0.39 -4.64 21.29
CA CYS A 256 -0.32 -4.93 22.72
C CYS A 256 0.93 -4.34 23.38
N ASP A 257 2.05 -4.29 22.65
CA ASP A 257 3.32 -3.75 23.17
C ASP A 257 3.21 -2.24 23.43
N VAL A 258 2.53 -1.51 22.54
CA VAL A 258 2.20 -0.09 22.74
C VAL A 258 1.38 0.12 24.01
N ILE A 259 0.33 -0.69 24.21
CA ILE A 259 -0.51 -0.59 25.40
C ILE A 259 0.26 -0.95 26.68
N ALA A 260 1.11 -1.98 26.63
CA ALA A 260 1.94 -2.38 27.76
C ALA A 260 2.96 -1.29 28.13
N SER A 261 3.65 -0.72 27.14
CA SER A 261 4.57 0.41 27.30
C SER A 261 3.86 1.63 27.90
N ALA A 262 2.70 2.02 27.36
CA ALA A 262 1.92 3.15 27.87
C ALA A 262 1.45 2.94 29.32
N ARG A 263 0.98 1.73 29.65
CA ARG A 263 0.57 1.39 31.03
C ARG A 263 1.74 1.44 32.02
N LYS A 264 2.93 1.00 31.59
CA LYS A 264 4.14 1.08 32.41
C LYS A 264 4.56 2.54 32.66
N LYS A 265 4.44 3.40 31.65
CA LYS A 265 4.78 4.82 31.76
C LYS A 265 3.77 5.61 32.60
N ASP A 266 2.49 5.38 32.39
CA ASP A 266 1.39 6.02 33.13
C ASP A 266 0.23 5.03 33.38
N PRO A 267 0.18 4.40 34.56
CA PRO A 267 -0.91 3.51 34.94
C PRO A 267 -2.29 4.19 34.97
N ASN A 268 -2.33 5.51 35.23
CA ASN A 268 -3.57 6.27 35.30
C ASN A 268 -4.13 6.56 33.90
N TRP A 269 -3.27 6.74 32.90
CA TRP A 269 -3.69 6.92 31.50
C TRP A 269 -4.57 5.75 31.03
N THR A 270 -4.12 4.51 31.26
CA THR A 270 -4.92 3.32 30.86
C THR A 270 -6.23 3.23 31.63
N SER A 271 -6.21 3.57 32.92
CA SER A 271 -7.42 3.59 33.75
C SER A 271 -8.42 4.64 33.26
N TYR A 272 -7.93 5.80 32.81
CA TYR A 272 -8.73 6.82 32.16
C TYR A 272 -9.31 6.31 30.84
N LEU A 273 -8.52 5.62 30.01
CA LEU A 273 -8.98 5.05 28.74
C LEU A 273 -10.18 4.12 28.92
N ILE A 274 -10.06 3.16 29.84
CA ILE A 274 -11.08 2.14 30.14
C ILE A 274 -12.36 2.82 30.61
N ARG A 275 -12.25 3.82 31.48
CA ARG A 275 -13.41 4.48 32.10
C ARG A 275 -14.12 5.45 31.15
N ASN A 276 -13.37 6.20 30.35
CA ASN A 276 -13.90 7.39 29.68
C ASN A 276 -14.07 7.25 28.17
N ILE A 277 -13.24 6.44 27.48
CA ILE A 277 -13.16 6.52 26.01
C ILE A 277 -13.69 5.25 25.31
N ARG A 278 -14.31 4.29 26.03
CA ARG A 278 -15.05 3.11 25.52
C ARG A 278 -14.54 2.56 24.16
N GLY A 279 -13.69 1.54 24.19
CA GLY A 279 -13.26 0.81 22.99
C GLY A 279 -12.48 -0.44 23.32
N ALA A 280 -12.34 -1.34 22.35
CA ALA A 280 -11.52 -2.54 22.51
C ALA A 280 -10.05 -2.15 22.71
N ILE A 281 -9.44 -2.67 23.77
CA ILE A 281 -8.01 -2.59 24.01
C ILE A 281 -7.41 -3.90 23.51
N PRO A 282 -6.40 -3.87 22.62
CA PRO A 282 -5.67 -5.07 22.25
C PRO A 282 -5.18 -5.80 23.50
N SER A 283 -5.53 -7.08 23.63
CA SER A 283 -5.26 -7.89 24.83
C SER A 283 -4.59 -9.22 24.53
N ALA A 284 -4.41 -9.55 23.25
CA ALA A 284 -3.72 -10.74 22.80
C ALA A 284 -2.87 -10.39 21.57
N PRO A 285 -1.73 -11.06 21.37
CA PRO A 285 -0.90 -10.83 20.20
C PRO A 285 -1.70 -10.92 18.91
N GLY A 286 -1.46 -9.99 18.01
CA GLY A 286 -2.19 -9.83 16.76
C GLY A 286 -1.26 -9.67 15.56
N ASP A 287 -1.83 -9.14 14.48
CA ASP A 287 -1.07 -8.87 13.27
C ASP A 287 -0.06 -7.75 13.46
N LYS A 288 1.09 -7.90 12.82
CA LYS A 288 2.15 -6.89 12.84
C LYS A 288 1.71 -5.64 12.11
N SER A 289 2.00 -4.49 12.71
CA SER A 289 1.78 -3.18 12.10
C SER A 289 3.05 -2.32 12.15
N LEU A 290 3.21 -1.47 11.14
CA LEU A 290 4.22 -0.41 11.10
C LEU A 290 3.77 0.79 11.93
N VAL A 291 2.50 1.20 11.81
CA VAL A 291 1.91 2.30 12.57
C VAL A 291 0.63 1.83 13.22
N TRP A 292 0.50 2.11 14.51
CA TRP A 292 -0.69 1.85 15.28
C TRP A 292 -0.92 2.96 16.29
N ALA A 293 -2.16 3.40 16.41
CA ALA A 293 -2.55 4.32 17.46
C ALA A 293 -3.92 3.93 18.01
N TRP A 294 -4.04 3.95 19.33
CA TRP A 294 -5.31 3.79 19.99
C TRP A 294 -6.15 5.05 19.85
N GLN A 295 -7.35 4.88 19.32
CA GLN A 295 -8.30 5.96 19.01
C GLN A 295 -9.72 5.39 18.90
N PRO A 296 -10.37 5.13 20.04
CA PRO A 296 -11.69 4.54 20.07
C PRO A 296 -12.75 5.51 19.52
N ASN A 297 -13.78 4.95 18.88
CA ASN A 297 -14.93 5.69 18.32
C ASN A 297 -14.63 6.59 17.10
N PHE A 298 -13.41 6.56 16.57
CA PHE A 298 -13.04 7.34 15.37
C PHE A 298 -12.41 6.48 14.28
N TYR A 299 -12.61 6.93 13.06
CA TYR A 299 -11.94 6.37 11.89
C TYR A 299 -10.46 6.81 11.90
N ASN A 300 -9.51 5.86 11.88
CA ASN A 300 -8.10 6.25 11.83
C ASN A 300 -7.78 6.89 10.50
N TYR A 301 -7.33 8.14 10.55
CA TYR A 301 -6.74 8.85 9.42
C TYR A 301 -5.24 8.55 9.30
N CYS A 302 -4.92 7.26 9.35
CA CYS A 302 -3.68 6.70 8.88
C CYS A 302 -3.68 6.75 7.34
N ARG A 303 -3.45 7.91 6.73
CA ARG A 303 -3.32 8.06 5.28
C ARG A 303 -2.05 8.83 4.96
N SER A 304 -0.98 8.10 4.64
CA SER A 304 0.25 8.78 4.28
C SER A 304 0.17 9.34 2.86
N SER A 305 0.17 10.66 2.75
CA SER A 305 0.55 11.34 1.51
C SER A 305 2.05 11.27 1.28
N TRP A 306 2.85 10.67 2.17
CA TRP A 306 4.30 10.51 1.97
C TRP A 306 4.66 9.04 1.75
N GLY A 307 4.48 8.21 2.78
CA GLY A 307 4.64 6.77 2.72
C GLY A 307 6.07 6.36 3.02
N ILE A 308 6.62 5.50 2.18
CA ILE A 308 8.00 5.01 2.28
C ILE A 308 8.82 5.54 1.13
N TYR A 309 10.00 6.05 1.45
CA TYR A 309 11.04 6.42 0.49
C TYR A 309 12.38 5.81 0.87
N PHE A 310 13.28 5.68 -0.09
CA PHE A 310 14.68 5.36 0.18
C PHE A 310 15.56 6.50 -0.30
N ASP A 311 16.53 6.90 0.53
CA ASP A 311 17.52 7.89 0.14
C ASP A 311 18.64 7.28 -0.73
N ARG A 312 19.62 8.09 -1.12
CA ARG A 312 20.76 7.66 -1.93
C ARG A 312 21.68 6.65 -1.22
N THR A 313 21.65 6.61 0.10
CA THR A 313 22.40 5.63 0.91
C THR A 313 21.64 4.33 1.13
N ASN A 314 20.45 4.20 0.50
CA ASN A 314 19.53 3.09 0.67
C ASN A 314 18.87 3.03 2.06
N ARG A 315 18.89 4.14 2.82
CA ARG A 315 18.16 4.26 4.08
C ARG A 315 16.68 4.41 3.77
N MET A 316 15.86 3.58 4.41
CA MET A 316 14.41 3.70 4.36
C MET A 316 13.95 4.86 5.26
N HIS A 317 13.07 5.71 4.76
CA HIS A 317 12.38 6.72 5.53
C HIS A 317 10.89 6.50 5.47
N PHE A 318 10.22 6.68 6.60
CA PHE A 318 8.78 6.60 6.71
C PHE A 318 8.21 7.81 7.43
N ARG A 319 7.10 8.34 6.91
CA ARG A 319 6.27 9.37 7.55
C ARG A 319 4.82 9.06 7.27
N ALA A 320 3.95 9.25 8.25
CA ALA A 320 2.52 9.20 8.03
C ALA A 320 1.77 10.09 9.05
N PRO A 321 0.70 10.76 8.63
CA PRO A 321 -0.24 11.33 9.58
C PRO A 321 -0.94 10.19 10.31
N VAL A 322 -1.15 10.41 11.59
CA VAL A 322 -1.83 9.49 12.48
C VAL A 322 -2.71 10.28 13.44
N ARG A 323 -3.87 9.72 13.74
CA ARG A 323 -4.76 10.22 14.78
C ARG A 323 -4.72 9.27 15.95
N GLY A 324 -4.44 9.80 17.14
CA GLY A 324 -4.28 8.99 18.33
C GLY A 324 -4.46 9.81 19.60
N LEU A 325 -4.53 9.12 20.74
CA LEU A 325 -4.48 9.80 22.04
C LEU A 325 -3.06 10.18 22.43
N ASP A 326 -2.86 11.43 22.84
CA ASP A 326 -1.61 11.90 23.41
C ASP A 326 -1.45 11.49 24.89
N ALA A 327 -0.37 11.95 25.52
CA ALA A 327 -0.09 11.75 26.94
C ALA A 327 -1.13 12.38 27.88
N ASN A 328 -1.91 13.36 27.42
CA ASN A 328 -3.00 13.98 28.17
C ASN A 328 -4.36 13.33 27.90
N ALA A 329 -4.36 12.17 27.23
CA ALA A 329 -5.55 11.45 26.78
C ALA A 329 -6.48 12.30 25.90
N ARG A 330 -5.92 13.23 25.12
CA ARG A 330 -6.62 14.01 24.12
C ARG A 330 -6.42 13.39 22.75
N ILE A 331 -7.49 13.36 21.95
CA ILE A 331 -7.39 12.97 20.55
C ILE A 331 -6.63 14.07 19.82
N ASN A 332 -5.48 13.72 19.25
CA ASN A 332 -4.66 14.64 18.48
C ASN A 332 -4.38 14.05 17.09
N ASP A 333 -4.34 14.93 16.09
CA ASP A 333 -3.78 14.63 14.78
C ASP A 333 -2.30 15.02 14.83
N SER A 334 -1.41 14.10 14.49
CA SER A 334 0.03 14.37 14.38
C SER A 334 0.64 13.57 13.22
N ASP A 335 1.95 13.67 13.05
CA ASP A 335 2.72 12.82 12.15
C ASP A 335 3.67 11.93 12.96
N VAL A 336 3.82 10.68 12.51
CA VAL A 336 4.95 9.84 12.92
C VAL A 336 6.04 9.90 11.86
N TYR A 337 7.30 9.92 12.29
CA TYR A 337 8.46 9.78 11.42
C TYR A 337 9.49 8.82 12.01
N ALA A 338 10.04 7.95 11.17
CA ALA A 338 11.20 7.15 11.50
C ALA A 338 12.00 6.78 10.25
N TRP A 339 13.27 6.40 10.43
CA TRP A 339 14.13 5.85 9.39
C TRP A 339 14.73 4.51 9.80
N SER A 340 15.18 3.74 8.81
CA SER A 340 15.77 2.40 8.98
C SER A 340 16.92 2.18 8.00
N ASP A 341 18.06 1.71 8.52
CA ASP A 341 19.25 1.33 7.74
C ASP A 341 19.31 -0.18 7.41
N ASP A 342 18.35 -0.97 7.88
CA ASP A 342 18.36 -2.44 7.78
C ASP A 342 17.14 -3.01 7.04
N GLY A 343 16.53 -2.21 6.17
CA GLY A 343 15.37 -2.60 5.36
C GLY A 343 14.11 -2.77 6.20
N GLY A 344 13.90 -1.92 7.20
CA GLY A 344 12.71 -1.86 8.04
C GLY A 344 12.68 -2.88 9.19
N ARG A 345 13.81 -3.47 9.59
CA ARG A 345 13.86 -4.38 10.75
C ARG A 345 13.94 -3.60 12.06
N THR A 346 14.70 -2.51 12.08
CA THR A 346 14.77 -1.55 13.19
C THR A 346 14.53 -0.14 12.69
N PHE A 347 14.00 0.72 13.57
CA PHE A 347 13.68 2.10 13.26
C PHE A 347 14.27 3.06 14.28
N HIS A 348 14.55 4.27 13.81
CA HIS A 348 15.07 5.36 14.61
C HIS A 348 14.33 6.65 14.28
N ARG A 349 14.15 7.53 15.27
CA ARG A 349 13.67 8.91 15.06
C ARG A 349 14.71 9.73 14.32
N ALA A 350 14.34 10.96 13.92
CA ALA A 350 15.28 11.86 13.24
C ALA A 350 16.52 12.21 14.08
N ASP A 351 16.42 12.14 15.41
CA ASP A 351 17.53 12.37 16.35
C ASP A 351 18.44 11.14 16.55
N GLY A 352 18.18 10.04 15.84
CA GLY A 352 18.93 8.78 15.93
C GLY A 352 18.51 7.87 17.09
N THR A 353 17.57 8.28 17.93
CA THR A 353 17.05 7.42 19.00
C THR A 353 16.28 6.25 18.40
N LYS A 354 16.62 5.03 18.79
CA LYS A 354 15.89 3.82 18.40
C LYS A 354 14.44 3.87 18.90
N VAL A 355 13.50 3.44 18.06
CA VAL A 355 12.09 3.24 18.39
C VAL A 355 11.65 1.82 18.04
N GLU A 356 10.73 1.30 18.85
CA GLU A 356 10.09 0.01 18.67
C GLU A 356 8.85 0.15 17.77
N LEU A 357 8.53 -0.91 17.04
CA LEU A 357 7.32 -0.97 16.22
C LEU A 357 6.17 -1.57 17.04
N PRO A 358 4.91 -1.19 16.77
CA PRO A 358 4.50 -0.19 15.79
C PRO A 358 4.81 1.23 16.26
N LEU A 359 5.06 2.13 15.31
CA LEU A 359 5.21 3.56 15.57
C LEU A 359 3.88 4.15 16.04
N THR A 360 3.94 5.05 17.01
CA THR A 360 2.73 5.66 17.59
C THR A 360 2.92 7.11 18.01
N VAL A 361 1.80 7.77 18.31
CA VAL A 361 1.71 9.05 19.04
C VAL A 361 1.21 8.86 20.47
N ASN A 362 0.77 7.64 20.82
CA ASN A 362 0.36 7.30 22.18
C ASN A 362 1.53 7.46 23.17
N PRO A 363 1.25 7.59 24.49
CA PRO A 363 2.27 7.76 25.52
C PRO A 363 3.04 6.45 25.84
N ALA A 364 3.53 5.77 24.80
CA ALA A 364 4.37 4.59 24.85
C ALA A 364 5.82 5.01 24.48
N PRO A 365 6.70 5.32 25.44
CA PRO A 365 7.97 6.00 25.16
C PRO A 365 8.85 5.31 24.13
N GLU A 366 8.92 3.98 24.15
CA GLU A 366 9.74 3.18 23.25
C GLU A 366 9.20 3.17 21.81
N HIS A 367 7.89 3.43 21.62
CA HIS A 367 7.20 3.43 20.33
C HIS A 367 6.92 4.83 19.79
N ASN A 368 7.05 5.86 20.64
CA ASN A 368 6.61 7.22 20.31
C ASN A 368 7.52 7.81 19.24
N ALA A 369 6.95 7.97 18.05
CA ALA A 369 7.59 8.54 16.88
C ALA A 369 6.93 9.86 16.46
N ASP A 370 6.13 10.47 17.37
CA ASP A 370 5.48 11.75 17.15
C ASP A 370 6.54 12.82 16.86
N VAL A 371 6.43 13.46 15.69
CA VAL A 371 7.37 14.52 15.30
C VAL A 371 7.35 15.69 16.29
N ASN A 372 6.21 15.93 16.95
CA ASN A 372 5.99 17.08 17.84
C ASN A 372 6.42 16.84 19.29
N ASN A 373 6.63 15.59 19.71
CA ASN A 373 6.88 15.25 21.12
C ASN A 373 8.38 15.17 21.47
N HIS A 374 9.26 15.30 20.47
CA HIS A 374 10.70 15.03 20.60
C HIS A 374 11.53 16.04 19.82
N SER A 375 12.86 15.90 19.88
CA SER A 375 13.76 16.71 19.05
C SER A 375 13.63 16.41 17.54
N SER A 376 12.82 15.41 17.16
CA SER A 376 12.53 15.03 15.77
C SER A 376 12.20 16.22 14.88
N GLN A 377 11.28 17.10 15.30
CA GLN A 377 10.92 18.28 14.51
C GLN A 377 12.11 19.24 14.33
N ALA A 378 12.92 19.44 15.36
CA ALA A 378 14.09 20.31 15.28
C ALA A 378 15.15 19.75 14.31
N TYR A 379 15.44 18.45 14.39
CA TYR A 379 16.35 17.77 13.46
C TYR A 379 15.81 17.76 12.03
N TRP A 380 14.51 17.53 11.87
CA TRP A 380 13.84 17.59 10.57
C TRP A 380 13.95 18.99 9.94
N ASN A 381 13.68 20.04 10.74
CA ASN A 381 13.80 21.43 10.32
C ASN A 381 15.26 21.82 9.98
N LEU A 382 16.22 21.37 10.79
CA LEU A 382 17.64 21.57 10.54
C LEU A 382 18.08 20.88 9.24
N TRP A 383 17.66 19.64 9.03
CA TRP A 383 17.96 18.92 7.80
C TRP A 383 17.41 19.64 6.56
N HIS A 384 16.14 20.08 6.60
CA HIS A 384 15.57 20.89 5.53
C HIS A 384 16.24 22.26 5.35
N SER A 385 16.76 22.89 6.41
CA SER A 385 17.49 24.15 6.28
C SER A 385 18.85 23.93 5.62
N LEU A 386 19.56 22.85 5.96
CA LEU A 386 20.82 22.47 5.33
C LEU A 386 20.65 22.15 3.84
N LEU A 387 19.57 21.45 3.47
CA LEU A 387 19.26 21.22 2.05
C LEU A 387 19.09 22.53 1.30
N ARG A 388 18.25 23.43 1.81
CA ARG A 388 18.05 24.76 1.22
C ARG A 388 19.35 25.56 1.13
N TYR A 389 20.18 25.52 2.17
CA TYR A 389 21.48 26.19 2.18
C TYR A 389 22.42 25.64 1.10
N ALA A 390 22.42 24.31 0.88
CA ALA A 390 23.22 23.65 -0.14
C ALA A 390 22.68 23.83 -1.58
N GLY A 391 21.70 24.71 -1.79
CA GLY A 391 21.11 24.98 -3.11
C GLY A 391 20.12 23.90 -3.56
N TYR A 392 19.66 23.08 -2.61
CA TYR A 392 18.55 22.18 -2.78
C TYR A 392 17.31 22.74 -2.11
#